data_AF-A0A2M7DHL5-F1
#
_entry.id   AF-A0A2M7DHL5-F1
#
_cell.length_a   1.000
_cell.length_b   1.000
_cell.length_c   1.000
_cell.angle_alpha   90.00
_cell.angle_beta   90.00
_cell.angle_gamma   90.00
#
_symmetry.space_group_name_H-M   'P 1'
#
loop_
_entity.id
_entity.type
_entity.pdbx_description
1 polymer ?
#
loop_
_entity_poly.entity_id
_entity_poly.type
_entity_poly.pdbx_seq_one_letter_code
_entity_poly.pdbx_strand_id
1 'polypeptide(L)'
;MEFKEKIHELIDKAKDFVKGKSIDTLSEIVNGYKKKEYHTKPGNLSFEIKSTGETAYQRAIFLSKKTTLKPLGEVIWNDLELPVVFSNSRRRRCVDLIGTLNNDKLVLCELKFTSTNSYHSESPIYAVLELLIYYYLIKDNSKELDKKKVFHTNSREPFEWSDINSNSIFIFGANNKYWDYWKKRYEKQKGEIDLWLKGLPIKVRFFSSDDFDFKDQKENKEKYTPSVSEKTEWTEVFL
;
A
#
# COMPACT_ATOMS: atom_id res chain seq x y z
N MET A 1 -18.04 12.23 11.01
CA MET A 1 -17.53 12.64 12.32
C MET A 1 -16.96 11.41 13.03
N GLU A 2 -17.80 10.39 13.29
CA GLU A 2 -17.43 9.13 13.94
C GLU A 2 -16.22 8.38 13.35
N PHE A 3 -16.08 8.30 12.02
CA PHE A 3 -14.98 7.51 11.43
C PHE A 3 -13.60 8.18 11.56
N LYS A 4 -13.55 9.51 11.55
CA LYS A 4 -12.29 10.26 11.74
C LYS A 4 -11.79 10.12 13.18
N GLU A 5 -12.68 10.22 14.16
CA GLU A 5 -12.37 10.01 15.58
C GLU A 5 -11.86 8.59 15.83
N LYS A 6 -12.50 7.58 15.24
CA LYS A 6 -12.04 6.19 15.32
C LYS A 6 -10.62 6.00 14.77
N ILE A 7 -10.25 6.69 13.70
CA ILE A 7 -8.88 6.60 13.15
C ILE A 7 -7.86 7.21 14.12
N HIS A 8 -8.18 8.34 14.75
CA HIS A 8 -7.30 8.94 15.76
C HIS A 8 -7.10 8.00 16.95
N GLU A 9 -8.17 7.38 17.45
CA GLU A 9 -8.08 6.39 18.53
C GLU A 9 -7.17 5.22 18.15
N LEU A 10 -7.28 4.72 16.91
CA LEU A 10 -6.45 3.63 16.40
C LEU A 10 -4.98 4.04 16.24
N ILE A 11 -4.72 5.28 15.78
CA ILE A 11 -3.38 5.84 15.68
C ILE A 11 -2.75 5.98 17.07
N ASP A 12 -3.50 6.48 18.05
CA ASP A 12 -2.99 6.66 19.41
C ASP A 12 -2.67 5.31 20.07
N LYS A 13 -3.54 4.30 19.93
CA LYS A 13 -3.25 2.93 20.37
C LYS A 13 -2.02 2.33 19.68
N ALA A 14 -1.79 2.65 18.41
CA ALA A 14 -0.63 2.13 17.68
C ALA A 14 0.72 2.66 18.20
N LYS A 15 0.73 3.78 18.94
CA LYS A 15 1.95 4.33 19.58
C LYS A 15 2.51 3.42 20.66
N ASP A 16 1.68 2.53 21.22
CA ASP A 16 2.14 1.53 22.19
C ASP A 16 3.08 0.49 21.53
N PHE A 17 2.85 0.20 20.24
CA PHE A 17 3.62 -0.81 19.49
C PHE A 17 4.85 -0.25 18.77
N VAL A 18 4.82 1.04 18.40
CA VAL A 18 5.90 1.67 17.63
C VAL A 18 6.28 3.00 18.27
N LYS A 19 7.55 3.09 18.68
CA LYS A 19 8.12 4.32 19.21
C LYS A 19 8.73 5.12 18.05
N GLY A 20 8.27 6.36 17.84
CA GLY A 20 8.92 7.28 16.91
C GLY A 20 7.97 8.32 16.31
N LYS A 21 8.57 9.38 15.76
CA LYS A 21 7.87 10.52 15.15
C LYS A 21 7.06 10.16 13.89
N SER A 22 7.23 8.97 13.33
CA SER A 22 6.54 8.58 12.10
C SER A 22 5.03 8.48 12.29
N ILE A 23 4.54 7.91 13.40
CA ILE A 23 3.10 7.78 13.66
C ILE A 23 2.42 9.16 13.81
N ASP A 24 3.09 10.15 14.39
CA ASP A 24 2.51 11.50 14.55
C ASP A 24 2.16 12.15 13.21
N THR A 25 2.97 11.88 12.16
CA THR A 25 2.69 12.36 10.80
C THR A 25 1.37 11.82 10.24
N LEU A 26 0.91 10.65 10.69
CA LEU A 26 -0.36 10.06 10.25
C LEU A 26 -1.55 10.82 10.85
N SER A 27 -1.46 11.19 12.13
CA SER A 27 -2.46 12.05 12.78
C SER A 27 -2.55 13.41 12.09
N GLU A 28 -1.42 13.98 11.67
CA GLU A 28 -1.40 15.25 10.92
C GLU A 28 -2.13 15.15 9.58
N ILE A 29 -2.01 14.03 8.86
CA ILE A 29 -2.77 13.81 7.61
C ILE A 29 -4.27 13.87 7.88
N VAL A 30 -4.74 13.14 8.88
CA VAL A 30 -6.17 13.04 9.21
C VAL A 30 -6.71 14.39 9.71
N ASN A 31 -5.91 15.13 10.49
CA ASN A 31 -6.26 16.46 10.97
C ASN A 31 -6.28 17.52 9.87
N GLY A 32 -5.26 17.51 9.01
CA GLY A 32 -5.08 18.47 7.92
C GLY A 32 -5.96 18.18 6.71
N TYR A 33 -6.54 16.98 6.60
CA TYR A 33 -7.41 16.63 5.50
C TYR A 33 -8.66 17.52 5.49
N LYS A 34 -8.83 18.20 4.35
CA LYS A 34 -10.02 18.95 4.00
C LYS A 34 -10.43 18.52 2.61
N LYS A 35 -11.66 18.04 2.47
CA LYS A 35 -12.24 17.73 1.16
C LYS A 35 -12.19 18.99 0.31
N LYS A 36 -11.56 18.88 -0.86
CA LYS A 36 -11.31 20.01 -1.76
C LYS A 36 -11.76 19.63 -3.16
N GLU A 37 -12.26 20.62 -3.90
CA GLU A 37 -12.61 20.46 -5.30
C GLU A 37 -11.42 20.87 -6.17
N TYR A 38 -10.38 20.03 -6.20
CA TYR A 38 -9.29 20.18 -7.17
C TYR A 38 -9.37 19.11 -8.26
N HIS A 39 -8.73 19.35 -9.39
CA HIS A 39 -8.56 18.33 -10.41
C HIS A 39 -7.39 17.42 -10.02
N THR A 40 -7.69 16.15 -9.79
CA THR A 40 -6.66 15.11 -9.64
C THR A 40 -6.81 14.20 -10.84
N LYS A 41 -5.83 14.23 -11.74
CA LYS A 41 -5.62 13.19 -12.75
C LYS A 41 -4.15 12.79 -12.67
N PRO A 42 -3.84 11.51 -12.46
CA PRO A 42 -2.46 11.07 -12.50
C PRO A 42 -1.90 11.24 -13.92
N GLY A 43 -0.58 11.35 -14.01
CA GLY A 43 0.12 11.50 -15.29
C GLY A 43 0.19 10.18 -16.05
N ASN A 44 1.18 10.03 -16.93
CA ASN A 44 1.54 8.73 -17.48
C ASN A 44 2.49 8.02 -16.50
N LEU A 45 2.37 6.70 -16.39
CA LEU A 45 3.32 5.90 -15.62
C LEU A 45 4.69 5.89 -16.32
N SER A 46 5.73 6.25 -15.56
CA SER A 46 7.12 6.02 -15.96
C SER A 46 7.61 4.71 -15.33
N PHE A 47 8.03 3.77 -16.17
CA PHE A 47 8.61 2.49 -15.75
C PHE A 47 10.14 2.51 -15.71
N GLU A 48 10.77 3.40 -16.47
CA GLU A 48 12.20 3.69 -16.31
C GLU A 48 12.43 4.61 -15.11
N ILE A 49 13.14 4.10 -14.10
CA ILE A 49 13.35 4.78 -12.83
C ILE A 49 14.81 4.75 -12.39
N LYS A 50 15.18 5.64 -11.47
CA LYS A 50 16.50 5.66 -10.82
C LYS A 50 16.58 4.84 -9.54
N SER A 51 15.44 4.59 -8.89
CA SER A 51 15.34 3.98 -7.56
C SER A 51 15.66 2.48 -7.61
N THR A 52 16.27 1.96 -6.55
CA THR A 52 16.49 0.52 -6.31
C THR A 52 15.80 0.06 -5.02
N GLY A 53 14.91 0.89 -4.47
CA GLY A 53 14.17 0.63 -3.24
C GLY A 53 12.71 0.29 -3.53
N GLU A 54 11.81 0.75 -2.65
CA GLU A 54 10.37 0.47 -2.72
C GLU A 54 9.71 0.84 -4.05
N THR A 55 10.08 1.97 -4.66
CA THR A 55 9.59 2.33 -5.99
C THR A 55 9.96 1.28 -7.05
N ALA A 56 11.16 0.68 -6.97
CA ALA A 56 11.55 -0.39 -7.89
C ALA A 56 10.72 -1.64 -7.66
N TYR A 57 10.52 -1.99 -6.39
CA TYR A 57 9.68 -3.11 -5.99
C TYR A 57 8.25 -2.95 -6.51
N GLN A 58 7.60 -1.81 -6.26
CA GLN A 58 6.25 -1.52 -6.74
C GLN A 58 6.15 -1.58 -8.27
N ARG A 59 7.09 -0.97 -9.00
CA ARG A 59 7.11 -1.03 -10.47
C ARG A 59 7.29 -2.46 -10.98
N ALA A 60 8.18 -3.24 -10.38
CA ALA A 60 8.40 -4.62 -10.80
C ALA A 60 7.17 -5.50 -10.55
N ILE A 61 6.54 -5.39 -9.38
CA ILE A 61 5.29 -6.11 -9.07
C ILE A 61 4.16 -5.69 -10.01
N PHE A 62 4.02 -4.41 -10.32
CA PHE A 62 3.03 -4.00 -11.31
C PHE A 62 3.33 -4.60 -12.68
N LEU A 63 4.60 -4.56 -13.13
CA LEU A 63 5.02 -5.09 -14.43
C LEU A 63 4.89 -6.60 -14.56
N SER A 64 4.92 -7.37 -13.46
CA SER A 64 4.62 -8.80 -13.49
C SER A 64 3.18 -9.10 -13.90
N LYS A 65 2.28 -8.11 -13.92
CA LYS A 65 0.84 -8.25 -14.24
C LYS A 65 0.03 -9.01 -13.19
N LYS A 66 0.54 -10.14 -12.71
CA LYS A 66 -0.18 -11.09 -11.86
C LYS A 66 0.62 -11.46 -10.60
N THR A 67 -0.11 -11.54 -9.49
CA THR A 67 0.39 -12.07 -8.22
C THR A 67 -0.55 -13.15 -7.71
N THR A 68 -0.04 -14.34 -7.44
CA THR A 68 -0.77 -15.37 -6.71
C THR A 68 -0.58 -15.16 -5.22
N LEU A 69 -1.66 -14.83 -4.53
CA LEU A 69 -1.73 -14.72 -3.09
C LEU A 69 -2.15 -16.07 -2.52
N LYS A 70 -1.25 -16.81 -1.86
CA LYS A 70 -1.58 -18.08 -1.22
C LYS A 70 -2.18 -17.81 0.18
N PRO A 71 -3.40 -18.30 0.51
CA PRO A 71 -4.25 -19.25 -0.24
C PRO A 71 -5.43 -18.60 -1.01
N LEU A 72 -5.45 -17.29 -1.20
CA LEU A 72 -6.59 -16.54 -1.74
C LEU A 72 -6.88 -16.74 -3.23
N GLY A 73 -5.85 -16.87 -4.06
CA GLY A 73 -6.00 -16.89 -5.52
C GLY A 73 -5.15 -15.85 -6.24
N GLU A 74 -5.57 -15.43 -7.42
CA GLU A 74 -4.78 -14.59 -8.32
C GLU A 74 -5.29 -13.15 -8.32
N VAL A 75 -4.37 -12.20 -8.16
CA VAL A 75 -4.63 -10.76 -8.32
C VAL A 75 -4.06 -10.30 -9.64
N ILE A 76 -4.88 -9.60 -10.42
CA ILE A 76 -4.45 -8.82 -11.57
C ILE A 76 -4.28 -7.38 -11.11
N TRP A 77 -3.11 -6.79 -11.33
CA TRP A 77 -2.85 -5.39 -10.93
C TRP A 77 -3.33 -4.43 -12.01
N ASN A 78 -4.30 -3.60 -11.65
CA ASN A 78 -5.01 -2.69 -12.54
C ASN A 78 -4.24 -1.39 -12.73
N ASP A 79 -3.74 -0.82 -11.62
CA ASP A 79 -3.04 0.46 -11.58
C ASP A 79 -2.11 0.56 -10.36
N LEU A 80 -1.31 1.63 -10.29
CA LEU A 80 -0.34 1.91 -9.21
C LEU A 80 -0.24 3.40 -8.92
N GLU A 81 0.22 3.80 -7.73
CA GLU A 81 0.37 5.21 -7.32
C GLU A 81 -0.88 6.07 -7.59
N LEU A 82 -2.07 5.51 -7.34
CA LEU A 82 -3.32 6.22 -7.60
C LEU A 82 -3.68 7.18 -6.46
N PRO A 83 -3.82 8.49 -6.74
CA PRO A 83 -4.12 9.48 -5.71
C PRO A 83 -5.54 9.34 -5.15
N VAL A 84 -5.66 9.30 -3.83
CA VAL A 84 -6.96 9.17 -3.13
C VAL A 84 -7.53 10.50 -2.62
N VAL A 85 -6.85 11.61 -2.94
CA VAL A 85 -7.24 12.96 -2.54
C VAL A 85 -7.11 13.96 -3.68
N PHE A 86 -7.96 14.98 -3.61
CA PHE A 86 -7.90 16.13 -4.50
C PHE A 86 -6.96 17.21 -3.96
N SER A 87 -5.85 17.46 -4.65
CA SER A 87 -4.83 18.41 -4.22
C SER A 87 -4.01 18.97 -5.38
N ASN A 88 -3.61 20.23 -5.25
CA ASN A 88 -2.64 20.90 -6.13
C ASN A 88 -1.18 20.49 -5.85
N SER A 89 -0.93 19.75 -4.77
CA SER A 89 0.41 19.24 -4.47
C SER A 89 0.80 18.19 -5.52
N ARG A 90 2.07 18.22 -5.95
CA ARG A 90 2.66 17.15 -6.76
C ARG A 90 2.75 15.84 -5.99
N ARG A 91 3.09 15.93 -4.69
CA ARG A 91 3.10 14.77 -3.78
C ARG A 91 1.74 14.65 -3.12
N ARG A 92 1.01 13.60 -3.47
CA ARG A 92 -0.32 13.29 -2.94
C ARG A 92 -0.29 11.92 -2.30
N ARG A 93 -1.24 11.68 -1.40
CA ARG A 93 -1.45 10.34 -0.84
C ARG A 93 -2.00 9.45 -1.95
N CYS A 94 -1.28 8.37 -2.22
CA CYS A 94 -1.57 7.46 -3.30
C CYS A 94 -1.53 6.04 -2.76
N VAL A 95 -2.45 5.19 -3.21
CA VAL A 95 -2.34 3.74 -2.96
C VAL A 95 -1.22 3.19 -3.82
N ASP A 96 -0.39 2.30 -3.27
CA ASP A 96 0.73 1.73 -4.01
C ASP A 96 0.27 0.89 -5.20
N LEU A 97 -0.60 -0.08 -4.98
CA LEU A 97 -1.21 -0.87 -6.04
C LEU A 97 -2.71 -1.06 -5.82
N ILE A 98 -3.47 -1.06 -6.91
CA ILE A 98 -4.87 -1.50 -6.93
C ILE A 98 -5.01 -2.63 -7.95
N GLY A 99 -5.74 -3.67 -7.57
CA GLY A 99 -5.98 -4.82 -8.43
C GLY A 99 -7.30 -5.50 -8.17
N THR A 100 -7.55 -6.59 -8.89
CA THR A 100 -8.75 -7.41 -8.77
C THR A 100 -8.37 -8.84 -8.43
N LEU A 101 -8.84 -9.36 -7.30
CA LEU A 101 -8.69 -10.75 -6.90
C LEU A 101 -9.75 -11.61 -7.58
N ASN A 102 -9.30 -12.66 -8.29
CA ASN A 102 -10.14 -13.63 -8.99
C ASN A 102 -11.20 -12.96 -9.92
N ASN A 103 -10.86 -11.80 -10.49
CA ASN A 103 -11.74 -10.98 -11.35
C ASN A 103 -13.06 -10.51 -10.69
N ASP A 104 -13.11 -10.49 -9.35
CA ASP A 104 -14.33 -10.14 -8.60
C ASP A 104 -14.06 -9.03 -7.57
N LYS A 105 -13.10 -9.23 -6.66
CA LYS A 105 -12.94 -8.34 -5.51
C LYS A 105 -11.80 -7.36 -5.67
N LEU A 106 -12.07 -6.08 -5.46
CA LEU A 106 -11.00 -5.07 -5.43
C LEU A 106 -10.02 -5.31 -4.27
N VAL A 107 -8.75 -5.14 -4.61
CA VAL A 107 -7.59 -5.27 -3.75
C VAL A 107 -6.92 -3.91 -3.65
N LEU A 108 -6.74 -3.41 -2.43
CA LEU A 108 -5.88 -2.27 -2.14
C LEU A 108 -4.62 -2.79 -1.47
N CYS A 109 -3.46 -2.45 -2.03
CA CYS A 109 -2.18 -2.91 -1.53
C CYS A 109 -1.31 -1.74 -1.14
N GLU A 110 -0.73 -1.82 0.05
CA GLU A 110 0.43 -1.05 0.49
C GLU A 110 1.65 -1.97 0.38
N LEU A 111 2.79 -1.43 -0.06
CA LEU A 111 4.03 -2.16 -0.19
C LEU A 111 5.10 -1.58 0.72
N LYS A 112 5.94 -2.46 1.26
CA LYS A 112 7.22 -2.05 1.84
C LYS A 112 8.33 -2.93 1.29
N PHE A 113 9.55 -2.38 1.23
CA PHE A 113 10.70 -3.12 0.71
C PHE A 113 11.97 -2.87 1.50
N THR A 114 12.65 -3.96 1.87
CA THR A 114 13.96 -3.93 2.52
C THR A 114 15.00 -4.47 1.56
N SER A 115 15.90 -3.59 1.10
CA SER A 115 17.04 -4.00 0.26
C SER A 115 18.09 -4.79 1.06
N THR A 116 18.90 -5.56 0.35
CA THR A 116 20.07 -6.31 0.88
C THR A 116 20.97 -5.50 1.84
N ASN A 117 21.16 -4.20 1.59
CA ASN A 117 22.18 -3.39 2.27
C ASN A 117 21.58 -2.29 3.19
N SER A 118 20.29 -2.33 3.52
CA SER A 118 19.67 -1.34 4.41
C SER A 118 18.55 -1.96 5.22
N TYR A 119 18.60 -1.81 6.55
CA TYR A 119 17.58 -2.28 7.49
C TYR A 119 16.66 -1.15 8.01
N HIS A 120 16.72 0.03 7.40
CA HIS A 120 15.81 1.12 7.73
C HIS A 120 14.53 0.95 6.92
N SER A 121 13.57 0.22 7.50
CA SER A 121 12.23 0.07 6.94
C SER A 121 11.21 0.60 7.95
N GLU A 122 10.08 1.09 7.45
CA GLU A 122 8.97 1.53 8.30
C GLU A 122 8.28 0.33 8.95
N SER A 123 7.63 0.57 10.08
CA SER A 123 6.92 -0.48 10.83
C SER A 123 5.73 -1.04 10.04
N PRO A 124 5.44 -2.35 10.16
CA PRO A 124 4.19 -2.94 9.69
C PRO A 124 2.94 -2.23 10.19
N ILE A 125 2.95 -1.74 11.44
CA ILE A 125 1.84 -1.01 12.04
C ILE A 125 1.62 0.32 11.31
N TYR A 126 2.70 0.97 10.86
CA TYR A 126 2.62 2.18 10.04
C TYR A 126 1.92 1.90 8.70
N ALA A 127 2.32 0.84 7.99
CA ALA A 127 1.70 0.44 6.73
C ALA A 127 0.20 0.09 6.88
N VAL A 128 -0.18 -0.58 7.99
CA VAL A 128 -1.58 -0.85 8.32
C VAL A 128 -2.38 0.44 8.50
N LEU A 129 -1.82 1.43 9.19
CA LEU A 129 -2.45 2.73 9.37
C LEU A 129 -2.54 3.52 8.06
N GLU A 130 -1.55 3.42 7.16
CA GLU A 130 -1.63 4.01 5.82
C GLU A 130 -2.81 3.46 5.02
N LEU A 131 -2.99 2.13 4.98
CA LEU A 131 -4.16 1.49 4.37
C LEU A 131 -5.48 1.97 4.98
N LEU A 132 -5.54 2.09 6.30
CA LEU A 132 -6.73 2.59 7.00
C LEU A 132 -7.04 4.03 6.60
N ILE A 133 -6.02 4.88 6.50
CA ILE A 133 -6.16 6.27 6.07
C ILE A 133 -6.58 6.34 4.60
N TYR A 134 -6.02 5.51 3.71
CA TYR A 134 -6.48 5.44 2.33
C TYR A 134 -7.94 5.02 2.23
N TYR A 135 -8.36 4.00 2.98
CA TYR A 135 -9.77 3.60 3.03
C TYR A 135 -10.67 4.76 3.47
N TYR A 136 -10.29 5.50 4.50
CA TYR A 136 -11.01 6.69 4.94
C TYR A 136 -11.13 7.75 3.84
N LEU A 137 -10.01 8.09 3.21
CA LEU A 137 -9.97 9.12 2.17
C LEU A 137 -10.77 8.69 0.94
N ILE A 138 -10.71 7.42 0.55
CA ILE A 138 -11.51 6.85 -0.54
C ILE A 138 -12.99 6.91 -0.19
N LYS A 139 -13.39 6.49 1.01
CA LYS A 139 -14.80 6.54 1.44
C LYS A 139 -15.37 7.95 1.37
N ASP A 140 -14.57 8.97 1.69
CA ASP A 140 -14.99 10.37 1.62
C ASP A 140 -14.97 10.93 0.18
N ASN A 141 -14.12 10.41 -0.71
CA ASN A 141 -13.90 10.95 -2.06
C ASN A 141 -14.45 10.09 -3.22
N SER A 142 -14.93 8.86 -2.98
CA SER A 142 -15.18 7.85 -4.01
C SER A 142 -16.03 8.36 -5.18
N LYS A 143 -17.17 8.99 -4.90
CA LYS A 143 -18.05 9.57 -5.93
C LYS A 143 -17.33 10.56 -6.85
N GLU A 144 -16.45 11.39 -6.30
CA GLU A 144 -15.69 12.36 -7.10
C GLU A 144 -14.51 11.70 -7.82
N LEU A 145 -13.90 10.67 -7.23
CA LEU A 145 -12.86 9.88 -7.88
C LEU A 145 -13.41 9.15 -9.12
N ASP A 146 -14.61 8.59 -9.02
CA ASP A 146 -15.34 7.95 -10.12
C ASP A 146 -15.71 8.94 -11.21
N LYS A 147 -16.38 10.04 -10.84
CA LYS A 147 -16.79 11.10 -11.76
C LYS A 147 -15.62 11.65 -12.58
N LYS A 148 -14.45 11.80 -11.95
CA LYS A 148 -13.23 12.32 -12.60
C LYS A 148 -12.37 11.24 -13.25
N LYS A 149 -12.75 9.96 -13.15
CA LYS A 149 -12.02 8.81 -13.69
C LYS A 149 -10.55 8.86 -13.30
N VAL A 150 -10.27 8.90 -12.01
CA VAL A 150 -8.91 9.03 -11.47
C VAL A 150 -8.13 7.73 -11.69
N PHE A 151 -7.57 7.59 -12.89
CA PHE A 151 -6.75 6.46 -13.35
C PHE A 151 -5.61 6.98 -14.24
N HIS A 152 -4.51 6.23 -14.32
CA HIS A 152 -3.50 6.50 -15.33
C HIS A 152 -4.08 6.27 -16.72
N THR A 153 -3.62 7.02 -17.72
CA THR A 153 -4.09 6.86 -19.12
C THR A 153 -3.81 5.47 -19.68
N ASN A 154 -2.77 4.82 -19.17
CA ASN A 154 -2.35 3.47 -19.50
C ASN A 154 -2.69 2.45 -18.40
N SER A 155 -3.72 2.73 -17.59
CA SER A 155 -4.29 1.77 -16.65
C SER A 155 -4.75 0.51 -17.40
N ARG A 156 -4.59 -0.66 -16.79
CA ARG A 156 -4.89 -1.93 -17.46
C ARG A 156 -6.37 -2.25 -17.49
N GLU A 157 -7.02 -2.07 -16.35
CA GLU A 157 -8.43 -2.40 -16.17
C GLU A 157 -9.11 -1.32 -15.32
N PRO A 158 -10.18 -0.68 -15.82
CA PRO A 158 -10.92 0.30 -15.05
C PRO A 158 -11.70 -0.39 -13.91
N PHE A 159 -11.89 0.32 -12.81
CA PHE A 159 -12.74 -0.07 -11.69
C PHE A 159 -13.53 1.14 -11.18
N GLU A 160 -14.50 0.94 -10.29
CA GLU A 160 -15.17 2.05 -9.61
C GLU A 160 -14.62 2.18 -8.18
N TRP A 161 -14.15 3.38 -7.83
CA TRP A 161 -13.72 3.73 -6.47
C TRP A 161 -14.82 3.55 -5.44
N SER A 162 -16.08 3.73 -5.84
CA SER A 162 -17.24 3.50 -4.98
C SER A 162 -17.50 2.02 -4.64
N ASP A 163 -16.90 1.08 -5.37
CA ASP A 163 -16.95 -0.35 -5.03
C ASP A 163 -16.03 -0.69 -3.84
N ILE A 164 -15.09 0.18 -3.48
CA ILE A 164 -14.19 -0.03 -2.35
C ILE A 164 -14.96 0.17 -1.04
N ASN A 165 -15.09 -0.91 -0.27
CA ASN A 165 -15.81 -0.95 0.99
C ASN A 165 -15.08 -1.83 2.02
N SER A 166 -15.65 -2.00 3.21
CA SER A 166 -15.00 -2.76 4.29
C SER A 166 -14.80 -4.25 3.99
N ASN A 167 -15.50 -4.80 2.98
CA ASN A 167 -15.35 -6.19 2.53
C ASN A 167 -14.36 -6.34 1.36
N SER A 168 -13.80 -5.23 0.84
CA SER A 168 -12.68 -5.26 -0.09
C SER A 168 -11.45 -5.92 0.55
N ILE A 169 -10.50 -6.33 -0.27
CA ILE A 169 -9.29 -7.01 0.21
C ILE A 169 -8.20 -5.96 0.45
N PHE A 170 -7.83 -5.75 1.71
CA PHE A 170 -6.74 -4.85 2.08
C PHE A 170 -5.48 -5.66 2.35
N ILE A 171 -4.40 -5.34 1.66
CA ILE A 171 -3.15 -6.09 1.69
C ILE A 171 -2.01 -5.18 2.08
N PHE A 172 -1.19 -5.67 2.99
CA PHE A 172 0.16 -5.18 3.16
C PHE A 172 1.15 -6.23 2.65
N GLY A 173 1.85 -5.92 1.56
CA GLY A 173 2.85 -6.79 0.94
C GLY A 173 4.28 -6.31 1.18
N ALA A 174 5.21 -7.21 1.49
CA ALA A 174 6.63 -6.88 1.57
C ALA A 174 7.51 -8.11 1.24
N ASN A 175 8.79 -7.90 0.99
CA ASN A 175 9.73 -8.99 0.73
C ASN A 175 10.17 -9.72 2.02
N ASN A 176 10.68 -10.94 1.89
CA ASN A 176 11.10 -11.79 3.02
C ASN A 176 12.01 -11.07 4.03
N LYS A 177 13.03 -10.33 3.58
CA LYS A 177 13.92 -9.56 4.49
C LYS A 177 13.20 -8.54 5.36
N TYR A 178 12.17 -7.90 4.83
CA TYR A 178 11.36 -6.97 5.61
C TYR A 178 10.67 -7.71 6.77
N TRP A 179 10.06 -8.86 6.47
CA TRP A 179 9.36 -9.66 7.48
C TRP A 179 10.31 -10.26 8.51
N ASP A 180 11.47 -10.76 8.09
CA ASP A 180 12.48 -11.32 8.99
C ASP A 180 12.97 -10.30 10.03
N TYR A 181 13.06 -9.03 9.61
CA TYR A 181 13.42 -7.93 10.50
C TYR A 181 12.32 -7.63 11.53
N TRP A 182 11.05 -7.61 11.11
CA TRP A 182 9.94 -7.16 11.96
C TRP A 182 9.33 -8.25 12.85
N LYS A 183 9.23 -9.50 12.36
CA LYS A 183 8.67 -10.62 13.14
C LYS A 183 9.40 -10.78 14.48
N LYS A 184 10.73 -10.73 14.47
CA LYS A 184 11.55 -10.81 15.70
C LYS A 184 11.29 -9.67 16.68
N ARG A 185 10.90 -8.49 16.18
CA ARG A 185 10.66 -7.30 17.01
C ARG A 185 9.27 -7.30 17.63
N TYR A 186 8.30 -7.91 16.97
CA TYR A 186 6.92 -7.96 17.43
C TYR A 186 6.51 -9.23 18.13
N GLU A 187 7.35 -10.26 18.13
CA GLU A 187 7.11 -11.52 18.83
C GLU A 187 6.60 -11.32 20.27
N LYS A 188 7.21 -10.40 21.04
CA LYS A 188 6.82 -10.12 22.42
C LYS A 188 5.48 -9.39 22.59
N GLN A 189 5.00 -8.71 21.54
CA GLN A 189 3.77 -7.89 21.56
C GLN A 189 2.69 -8.47 20.63
N LYS A 190 2.91 -9.67 20.07
CA LYS A 190 2.05 -10.27 19.06
C LYS A 190 0.58 -10.33 19.48
N GLY A 191 0.30 -10.73 20.72
CA GLY A 191 -1.08 -10.83 21.22
C GLY A 191 -1.81 -9.49 21.25
N GLU A 192 -1.13 -8.42 21.66
CA GLU A 192 -1.71 -7.06 21.71
C GLU A 192 -1.92 -6.50 20.31
N ILE A 193 -0.96 -6.72 19.41
CA ILE A 193 -1.06 -6.34 17.99
C ILE A 193 -2.23 -7.10 17.34
N ASP A 194 -2.36 -8.41 17.55
CA ASP A 194 -3.46 -9.22 17.02
C ASP A 194 -4.84 -8.72 17.50
N LEU A 195 -4.95 -8.33 18.77
CA LEU A 195 -6.17 -7.75 19.33
C LEU A 195 -6.48 -6.38 18.70
N TRP A 196 -5.47 -5.54 18.53
CA TRP A 196 -5.61 -4.24 17.86
C TRP A 196 -6.04 -4.40 16.39
N LEU A 197 -5.40 -5.32 15.65
CA LEU A 197 -5.75 -5.64 14.26
C LEU A 197 -7.20 -6.12 14.10
N LYS A 198 -7.72 -6.91 15.06
CA LYS A 198 -9.13 -7.34 15.08
C LYS A 198 -10.10 -6.19 15.31
N GLY A 199 -9.67 -5.10 15.95
CA GLY A 199 -10.48 -3.91 16.19
C GLY A 199 -10.60 -2.97 14.99
N LEU A 200 -9.83 -3.21 13.92
CA LEU A 200 -9.83 -2.37 12.73
C LEU A 200 -11.18 -2.45 11.98
N PRO A 201 -11.62 -1.35 11.33
CA PRO A 201 -12.83 -1.34 10.51
C PRO A 201 -12.66 -2.04 9.16
N ILE A 202 -11.45 -2.49 8.84
CA ILE A 202 -11.08 -3.24 7.63
C ILE A 202 -10.20 -4.41 8.03
N LYS A 203 -10.31 -5.53 7.32
CA LYS A 203 -9.42 -6.67 7.52
C LYS A 203 -8.18 -6.51 6.64
N VAL A 204 -7.03 -6.26 7.28
CA VAL A 204 -5.74 -6.22 6.60
C VAL A 204 -5.10 -7.60 6.63
N ARG A 205 -4.57 -8.04 5.49
CA ARG A 205 -3.83 -9.30 5.35
C ARG A 205 -2.39 -9.02 4.96
N PHE A 206 -1.47 -9.80 5.51
CA PHE A 206 -0.04 -9.58 5.34
C PHE A 206 0.54 -10.64 4.40
N PHE A 207 1.36 -10.22 3.45
CA PHE A 207 1.93 -11.12 2.46
C PHE A 207 3.42 -10.91 2.29
N SER A 208 4.14 -12.02 2.18
CA SER A 208 5.55 -12.05 1.85
C SER A 208 5.79 -12.44 0.42
N SER A 209 6.71 -11.74 -0.24
CA SER A 209 7.28 -12.08 -1.55
C SER A 209 8.76 -12.45 -1.41
N ASP A 210 9.34 -12.94 -2.50
CA ASP A 210 10.77 -13.19 -2.58
C ASP A 210 11.60 -11.90 -2.41
N ASP A 211 12.87 -12.06 -2.07
CA ASP A 211 13.81 -10.95 -2.10
C ASP A 211 14.27 -10.68 -3.53
N PHE A 212 14.37 -9.40 -3.89
CA PHE A 212 14.83 -8.96 -5.21
C PHE A 212 16.06 -8.06 -5.07
N ASP A 213 17.02 -8.19 -5.98
CA ASP A 213 18.18 -7.29 -6.02
C ASP A 213 18.06 -6.29 -7.17
N PHE A 214 17.38 -5.18 -6.89
CA PHE A 214 17.22 -4.09 -7.84
C PHE A 214 18.50 -3.27 -8.05
N LYS A 215 19.50 -3.37 -7.16
CA LYS A 215 20.79 -2.72 -7.38
C LYS A 215 21.58 -3.48 -8.44
N ASP A 216 21.57 -4.81 -8.35
CA ASP A 216 22.14 -5.69 -9.37
C ASP A 216 21.48 -5.45 -10.72
N GLN A 217 20.15 -5.42 -10.81
CA GLN A 217 19.44 -5.13 -12.08
C GLN A 217 19.79 -3.75 -12.69
N LYS A 218 20.02 -2.73 -11.84
CA LYS A 218 20.36 -1.38 -12.30
C LYS A 218 21.80 -1.28 -12.79
N GLU A 219 22.72 -2.01 -12.15
CA GLU A 219 24.16 -1.91 -12.37
C GLU A 219 24.63 -0.43 -12.34
N ASN A 220 25.28 0.03 -13.41
CA ASN A 220 25.79 1.38 -13.60
C ASN A 220 24.85 2.28 -14.42
N LYS A 221 23.64 1.82 -14.77
CA LYS A 221 22.70 2.59 -15.61
C LYS A 221 22.11 3.75 -14.80
N GLU A 222 21.88 4.90 -15.44
CA GLU A 222 21.21 6.03 -14.79
C GLU A 222 19.76 5.68 -14.43
N LYS A 223 19.05 5.07 -15.38
CA LYS A 223 17.69 4.55 -15.24
C LYS A 223 17.62 3.13 -15.78
N TYR A 224 16.65 2.37 -15.32
CA TYR A 224 16.35 1.02 -15.76
C TYR A 224 14.87 0.72 -15.53
N THR A 225 14.36 -0.33 -16.17
CA THR A 225 13.02 -0.87 -15.89
C THR A 225 13.16 -2.04 -14.93
N PRO A 226 12.71 -1.92 -13.67
CA PRO A 226 12.74 -3.01 -12.70
C PRO A 226 11.89 -4.19 -13.18
N SER A 227 12.36 -5.40 -12.94
CA SER A 227 11.63 -6.60 -13.34
C SER A 227 11.70 -7.70 -12.29
N VAL A 228 10.67 -8.53 -12.27
CA VAL A 228 10.58 -9.80 -11.54
C VAL A 228 9.95 -10.82 -12.49
N SER A 229 9.74 -12.06 -12.03
CA SER A 229 9.02 -13.06 -12.82
C SER A 229 7.65 -12.54 -13.29
N GLU A 230 7.23 -12.95 -14.49
CA GLU A 230 5.91 -12.61 -15.05
C GLU A 230 4.72 -13.10 -14.21
N LYS A 231 4.99 -13.93 -13.20
CA LYS A 231 4.03 -14.29 -12.17
C LYS A 231 4.77 -14.34 -10.86
N THR A 232 4.33 -13.54 -9.90
CA THR A 232 4.87 -13.57 -8.54
C THR A 232 3.98 -14.40 -7.63
N GLU A 233 4.57 -15.12 -6.70
CA GLU A 233 3.84 -15.86 -5.68
C GLU A 233 4.10 -15.25 -4.31
N TRP A 234 3.04 -14.89 -3.60
CA TRP A 234 3.13 -14.34 -2.27
C TRP A 234 2.45 -15.28 -1.28
N THR A 235 3.07 -15.41 -0.12
CA THR A 235 2.58 -16.28 0.95
C THR A 235 2.09 -15.43 2.10
N GLU A 236 0.90 -15.72 2.62
CA GLU A 236 0.39 -15.03 3.79
C GLU A 236 1.32 -15.22 4.99
N VAL A 237 1.56 -14.13 5.70
CA VAL A 237 2.36 -14.10 6.93
C VAL A 237 1.56 -13.50 8.06
N PHE A 238 2.08 -13.66 9.27
CA PHE A 238 1.54 -13.04 10.48
C PHE A 238 2.65 -12.23 11.15
N LEU A 239 2.24 -11.15 11.81
CA LEU A 239 3.11 -10.34 12.66
C LEU A 239 3.45 -11.05 13.97
#